data_AF-A0A3S1FF05-F1
#
_entry.id   AF-A0A3S1FF05-F1
#
_cell.length_a   1.000
_cell.length_b   1.000
_cell.length_c   1.000
_cell.angle_alpha   90.00
_cell.angle_beta   90.00
_cell.angle_gamma   90.00
#
_symmetry.space_group_name_H-M   'P 1'
#
loop_
_entity.id
_entity.type
_entity.pdbx_description
1 polymer ?
#
loop_
_entity_poly.entity_id
_entity_poly.type
_entity_poly.pdbx_seq_one_letter_code
_entity_poly.pdbx_strand_id
1 'polypeptide(L)' 'MYLCEVAADFALSVLKPGGHFLAKTFQGGAENELLSRLKQNFRSVHHVKPPASRDESVELYLLAKDFKG' A
#
# COMPACT_ATOMS: atom_id res chain seq x y z
N MET A 1 -9.04 11.92 3.22
CA MET A 1 -9.70 10.63 2.90
C MET A 1 -8.76 9.56 3.44
N TYR A 2 -9.18 8.79 4.46
CA TYR A 2 -8.27 8.04 5.37
C TYR A 2 -8.28 6.51 5.15
N LEU A 3 -8.89 6.02 4.07
CA LEU A 3 -9.19 4.58 3.95
C LEU A 3 -7.94 3.73 3.76
N CYS A 4 -6.94 4.23 3.04
CA CYS A 4 -5.70 3.48 2.82
C CYS A 4 -4.88 3.37 4.10
N GLU A 5 -4.85 4.46 4.87
CA GLU A 5 -4.20 4.57 6.17
C GLU A 5 -4.84 3.62 7.18
N VAL A 6 -6.17 3.63 7.31
CA VAL A 6 -6.90 2.71 8.22
C VAL A 6 -6.70 1.25 7.80
N ALA A 7 -6.70 0.97 6.49
CA ALA A 7 -6.45 -0.38 5.99
C ALA A 7 -5.02 -0.85 6.29
N ALA A 8 -4.03 0.05 6.20
CA ALA A 8 -2.65 -0.24 6.55
C ALA A 8 -2.49 -0.45 8.06
N ASP A 9 -3.14 0.37 8.90
CA ASP A 9 -3.16 0.19 10.36
C ASP A 9 -3.70 -1.18 10.74
N PHE A 10 -4.82 -1.56 10.14
CA PHE A 10 -5.39 -2.88 10.32
C PHE A 10 -4.39 -3.96 9.91
N ALA A 11 -3.81 -3.86 8.71
CA ALA A 11 -2.84 -4.84 8.21
C ALA A 11 -1.63 -5.02 9.14
N LEU A 12 -1.09 -3.92 9.68
CA LEU A 12 0.03 -3.96 10.64
C LEU A 12 -0.35 -4.68 11.94
N SER A 13 -1.62 -4.64 12.34
CA SER A 13 -2.07 -5.31 13.57
C SER A 13 -2.41 -6.81 13.40
N VAL A 14 -2.72 -7.26 12.17
CA VAL A 14 -3.26 -8.62 11.95
C VAL A 14 -2.42 -9.50 11.04
N LEU A 15 -1.52 -8.93 10.24
CA LEU A 15 -0.68 -9.73 9.35
C LEU A 15 0.31 -10.56 10.17
N LYS A 16 0.43 -11.83 9.78
CA LYS A 16 1.55 -12.68 10.21
C LYS A 16 2.82 -12.24 9.49
N PRO A 17 4.02 -12.43 10.07
CA PRO A 17 5.28 -12.25 9.35
C PRO A 17 5.27 -12.97 8.00
N GLY A 18 5.76 -12.30 6.96
CA GLY A 18 5.68 -12.74 5.56
C GLY A 18 4.39 -12.31 4.82
N GLY A 19 3.38 -11.79 5.53
CA GLY A 19 2.13 -11.30 4.94
C GLY A 19 2.31 -10.12 3.97
N HIS A 20 1.29 -9.81 3.18
CA HIS A 20 1.32 -8.72 2.18
C HIS A 20 0.11 -7.81 2.35
N PHE A 21 0.29 -6.53 2.00
CA PHE A 21 -0.77 -5.54 1.94
C PHE A 21 -0.85 -4.95 0.54
N LEU A 22 -2.06 -4.88 -0.01
CA LEU A 22 -2.33 -4.30 -1.32
C LEU A 22 -3.57 -3.41 -1.20
N ALA A 23 -3.42 -2.13 -1.55
CA ALA A 23 -4.55 -1.20 -1.57
C ALA A 23 -4.56 -0.39 -2.86
N LYS A 24 -5.77 -0.14 -3.38
CA LYS A 24 -5.97 0.79 -4.49
C LYS A 24 -5.90 2.22 -3.95
N THR A 25 -5.13 3.07 -4.61
CA THR A 25 -4.96 4.48 -4.29
C THR A 25 -5.09 5.32 -5.57
N PHE A 26 -5.11 6.64 -5.41
CA PHE A 26 -5.00 7.57 -6.53
C PHE A 26 -3.62 8.24 -6.50
N GLN A 27 -3.13 8.67 -7.65
CA GLN A 27 -1.85 9.37 -7.78
C GLN A 27 -1.86 10.64 -6.93
N GLY A 28 -0.89 10.74 -6.01
CA GLY A 28 -0.83 11.78 -4.98
C GLY A 28 -1.76 11.58 -3.77
N GLY A 29 -2.50 10.47 -3.70
CA GLY A 29 -3.47 10.18 -2.65
C GLY A 29 -2.96 9.33 -1.49
N ALA A 30 -1.74 8.77 -1.56
CA ALA A 30 -1.08 8.16 -0.41
C ALA A 30 -0.10 9.17 0.19
N GLU A 31 -0.32 9.54 1.45
CA GLU A 31 0.55 10.50 2.13
C GLU A 31 1.95 9.90 2.36
N ASN A 32 2.99 10.75 2.32
CA ASN A 32 4.39 10.33 2.54
C ASN A 32 4.59 9.59 3.86
N GLU A 33 3.76 9.88 4.86
CA GLU A 33 3.77 9.20 6.15
C GLU A 33 3.37 7.72 6.03
N LEU A 34 2.28 7.43 5.32
CA LEU A 34 1.85 6.06 5.05
C LEU A 34 2.93 5.26 4.32
N LEU A 35 3.54 5.85 3.28
CA LEU A 35 4.64 5.21 2.54
C LEU A 35 5.83 4.90 3.45
N SER A 36 6.16 5.83 4.35
CA SER A 36 7.26 5.67 5.31
C SER A 36 6.97 4.54 6.29
N ARG A 37 5.75 4.49 6.85
CA ARG A 37 5.30 3.42 7.75
C ARG A 37 5.33 2.06 7.06
N LEU A 38 4.85 1.96 5.82
CA LEU A 38 4.90 0.70 5.07
C LEU A 38 6.35 0.26 4.78
N LYS A 39 7.25 1.17 4.41
CA LYS A 39 8.67 0.82 4.17
C LYS A 39 9.41 0.35 5.43
N GLN A 40 9.03 0.87 6.59
CA GLN A 40 9.57 0.41 7.87
C GLN A 40 9.15 -1.04 8.17
N ASN A 41 7.87 -1.35 7.95
CA ASN A 41 7.26 -2.61 8.39
C ASN A 41 7.30 -3.75 7.35
N PHE A 42 7.49 -3.45 6.07
CA PHE A 42 7.53 -4.43 4.98
C PHE A 42 8.91 -4.47 4.33
N ARG A 43 9.25 -5.59 3.69
CA ARG A 43 10.56 -5.74 3.01
C ARG A 43 10.65 -4.89 1.74
N SER A 44 9.55 -4.72 1.03
CA SER A 44 9.51 -3.84 -0.15
C SER A 44 8.12 -3.23 -0.35
N VAL A 45 8.08 -2.04 -0.95
CA VAL A 45 6.85 -1.29 -1.23
C VAL A 45 6.90 -0.77 -2.67
N HIS A 46 5.85 -1.03 -3.44
CA HIS A 46 5.79 -0.74 -4.88
C HIS A 46 4.50 0.01 -5.21
N HIS A 47 4.61 1.01 -6.09
CA HIS A 47 3.45 1.54 -6.80
C HIS A 47 3.25 0.69 -8.07
N VAL A 48 2.05 0.15 -8.24
CA VAL A 48 1.71 -0.74 -9.33
C VAL A 48 0.57 -0.12 -10.14
N LYS A 49 0.80 0.11 -11.43
CA LYS A 49 -0.23 0.45 -12.42
C LYS A 49 -0.52 -0.81 -13.25
N PRO A 50 -1.66 -1.49 -13.04
CA PRO A 50 -1.98 -2.69 -13.81
C PRO A 50 -2.17 -2.38 -15.30
N PRO A 51 -1.80 -3.29 -16.21
CA PRO A 51 -2.06 -3.13 -17.65
C PRO A 51 -3.54 -2.99 -18.02
N ALA A 52 -4.44 -3.50 -17.17
CA ALA A 52 -5.89 -3.41 -17.36
C ALA A 52 -6.47 -2.04 -16.92
N SER A 53 -5.68 -1.17 -16.30
CA SER A 53 -6.13 0.18 -15.94
C SER A 53 -6.17 1.06 -17.18
N ARG A 54 -7.22 1.88 -17.32
CA ARG A 54 -7.29 2.90 -18.37
C ARG A 54 -6.13 3.88 -18.24
N ASP A 55 -5.56 4.30 -19.36
CA ASP A 55 -4.42 5.24 -19.41
C ASP A 55 -4.76 6.59 -18.75
N GLU A 56 -5.98 7.06 -18.94
CA GLU A 56 -6.52 8.31 -18.36
C GLU A 56 -6.76 8.24 -16.85
N SER A 57 -6.74 7.04 -16.25
CA SER A 57 -7.02 6.88 -14.84
C SER A 57 -5.81 7.27 -13.99
N VAL A 58 -6.04 8.04 -12.93
CA VAL A 58 -5.01 8.31 -11.90
C VAL A 58 -4.93 7.20 -10.85
N GLU A 59 -5.63 6.08 -11.04
CA GLU A 59 -5.62 4.95 -10.12
C GLU A 59 -4.32 4.17 -10.17
N LEU A 60 -3.83 3.83 -8.99
CA LEU A 60 -2.61 3.06 -8.72
C LEU A 60 -2.93 2.03 -7.65
N TYR A 61 -2.04 1.07 -7.46
CA TYR A 61 -2.03 0.21 -6.30
C TYR A 61 -0.75 0.40 -5.51
N LEU A 62 -0.87 0.40 -4.19
CA LEU A 62 0.26 0.35 -3.28
C LEU A 62 0.41 -1.06 -2.75
N LEU A 63 1.50 -1.74 -3.16
CA LEU A 63 1.81 -3.10 -2.79
C LEU A 63 2.98 -3.12 -1.80
N ALA A 64 2.72 -3.51 -0.56
CA ALA A 64 3.73 -3.75 0.47
C ALA A 64 3.89 -5.26 0.69
N LYS A 65 5.12 -5.77 0.51
CA LYS A 65 5.43 -7.20 0.52
C LYS A 65 6.30 -7.59 1.70
N ASP A 66 6.08 -8.82 2.17
CA ASP A 66 6.81 -9.49 3.24
C ASP A 66 6.83 -8.66 4.53
N PHE A 67 5.70 -8.65 5.24
CA PHE A 67 5.59 -8.02 6.55
C PHE A 67 6.63 -8.58 7.53
N LYS A 68 7.35 -7.71 8.22
CA LYS A 68 8.48 -8.09 9.08
C LYS A 68 8.03 -8.59 10.46
N GLY A 69 6.88 -8.13 10.95
CA GLY A 69 6.45 -8.30 12.34
C GLY A 69 6.98 -7.19 13.23
#